data_AF-A0A836L7F4-F1
#
_entry.id   AF-A0A836L7F4-F1
#
_cell.length_a   1.000
_cell.length_b   1.000
_cell.length_c   1.000
_cell.angle_alpha   90.00
_cell.angle_beta   90.00
_cell.angle_gamma   90.00
#
_symmetry.space_group_name_H-M   'P 1'
#
loop_
_entity.id
_entity.type
_entity.pdbx_description
1 polymer ?
#
loop_
_entity_poly.entity_id
_entity_poly.type
_entity_poly.pdbx_seq_one_letter_code
_entity_poly.pdbx_strand_id
1 'polypeptide(L)'
;MSGVLPTPPPPSYEGSGAPYRGAHYGHVSGVARPYRAPLNRGIRRTMECPCAVRLYHMVGQDIAARSEYCSLVLGAPSVGITQAVQPGASTPAFRDQTAAAACEGTSSLLLPSCAMEQPIAVQLAWADTTVWEVALTALQAVRSQADATFEADRKRAMRQVTGRTTALAPAAQSRRRQKDEEDGTHSKDDEEEAPYSTPLPRYEVELLTGTVSPEGRASVLPLCTVHCRQVVHCHPALLPTRRGSGVDYNTALYELPYNLGDPVFVTCTRTR
;
A
#
# COMPACT_ATOMS: atom_id res chain seq x y z
N MET A 1 57.62 -27.93 -8.04
CA MET A 1 56.84 -28.17 -9.27
C MET A 1 55.70 -27.17 -9.29
N SER A 2 55.95 -25.96 -9.80
CA SER A 2 54.96 -24.88 -9.83
C SER A 2 54.24 -24.90 -11.17
N GLY A 3 52.97 -25.29 -11.17
CA GLY A 3 52.11 -25.29 -12.35
C GLY A 3 51.48 -23.93 -12.56
N VAL A 4 51.78 -23.29 -13.69
CA VAL A 4 51.12 -22.07 -14.16
C VAL A 4 49.88 -22.50 -14.95
N LEU A 5 48.69 -22.15 -14.46
CA LEU A 5 47.44 -22.35 -15.20
C LEU A 5 47.26 -21.23 -16.24
N PRO A 6 46.88 -21.56 -17.49
CA PRO A 6 46.65 -20.55 -18.52
C PRO A 6 45.35 -19.78 -18.28
N THR A 7 45.43 -18.46 -18.46
CA THR A 7 44.32 -17.51 -18.36
C THR A 7 43.40 -17.65 -19.59
N PRO A 8 42.06 -17.70 -19.43
CA PRO A 8 41.15 -17.75 -20.57
C PRO A 8 41.10 -16.40 -21.31
N PRO A 9 40.99 -16.40 -22.64
CA PRO A 9 40.87 -15.16 -23.41
C PRO A 9 39.51 -14.48 -23.16
N PRO A 10 39.47 -13.13 -23.22
CA PRO A 10 38.22 -12.38 -23.08
C PRO A 10 37.27 -12.62 -24.27
N PRO A 11 35.95 -12.54 -24.07
CA PRO A 11 34.97 -12.77 -25.12
C PRO A 11 35.05 -11.66 -26.19
N SER A 12 35.22 -12.09 -27.44
CA SER A 12 35.12 -11.23 -28.62
C SER A 12 33.64 -10.91 -28.91
N TYR A 13 33.24 -9.67 -28.66
CA TYR A 13 31.97 -9.14 -29.15
C TYR A 13 32.14 -8.74 -30.61
N GLU A 14 31.67 -9.58 -31.54
CA GLU A 14 31.43 -9.13 -32.91
C GLU A 14 30.23 -8.18 -32.91
N GLY A 15 30.50 -6.91 -33.19
CA GLY A 15 29.50 -5.89 -33.39
C GLY A 15 28.64 -6.22 -34.60
N SER A 16 27.39 -6.61 -34.35
CA SER A 16 26.36 -6.72 -35.39
C SER A 16 25.99 -5.32 -35.88
N GLY A 17 26.69 -4.88 -36.93
CA GLY A 17 26.39 -3.65 -37.66
C GLY A 17 25.13 -3.83 -38.49
N ALA A 18 23.98 -3.52 -37.89
CA ALA A 18 22.76 -3.31 -38.66
C ALA A 18 22.83 -1.93 -39.37
N PRO A 19 22.60 -1.85 -40.69
CA PRO A 19 22.73 -0.60 -41.44
C PRO A 19 21.61 0.38 -41.04
N TYR A 20 22.04 1.58 -40.65
CA TYR A 20 21.19 2.72 -40.36
C TYR A 20 20.49 3.19 -41.64
N ARG A 21 19.22 2.80 -41.82
CA ARG A 21 18.39 3.28 -42.93
C ARG A 21 17.86 4.67 -42.57
N GLY A 22 18.45 5.71 -43.16
CA GLY A 22 17.97 7.09 -43.04
C GLY A 22 16.54 7.19 -43.59
N ALA A 23 15.59 7.52 -42.72
CA ALA A 23 14.23 7.86 -43.11
C ALA A 23 14.11 9.39 -43.23
N HIS A 24 13.87 9.84 -44.45
CA HIS A 24 13.48 11.20 -44.76
C HIS A 24 12.17 11.55 -44.04
N TYR A 25 12.17 12.61 -43.24
CA TYR A 25 10.95 13.16 -42.63
C TYR A 25 10.17 13.98 -43.66
N GLY A 26 9.10 13.39 -44.18
CA GLY A 26 8.00 14.12 -44.80
C GLY A 26 7.06 14.66 -43.71
N HIS A 27 6.88 15.99 -43.70
CA HIS A 27 5.91 16.70 -42.88
C HIS A 27 4.48 16.32 -43.30
N VAL A 28 3.75 15.60 -42.44
CA VAL A 28 2.27 15.61 -42.46
C VAL A 28 1.74 15.61 -41.03
N SER A 29 1.00 16.66 -40.74
CA SER A 29 0.26 16.90 -39.50
C SER A 29 -0.79 15.82 -39.25
N GLY A 30 -0.79 15.26 -38.05
CA GLY A 30 -1.79 14.30 -37.59
C GLY A 30 -1.25 13.45 -36.44
N VAL A 31 -1.16 14.01 -35.23
CA VAL A 31 -0.68 13.27 -34.05
C VAL A 31 -1.77 12.34 -33.53
N ALA A 32 -2.02 11.26 -34.26
CA ALA A 32 -2.48 10.02 -33.66
C ALA A 32 -1.34 9.54 -32.76
N ARG A 33 -1.50 9.66 -31.43
CA ARG A 33 -0.57 9.03 -30.48
C ARG A 33 -0.50 7.54 -30.82
N PRO A 34 0.65 7.01 -31.26
CA PRO A 34 0.77 5.58 -31.43
C PRO A 34 0.54 4.96 -30.05
N TYR A 35 -0.49 4.13 -29.94
CA TYR A 35 -0.60 3.13 -28.90
C TYR A 35 0.66 2.26 -29.06
N ARG A 36 1.76 2.63 -28.39
CA ARG A 36 2.88 1.72 -28.18
C ARG A 36 2.31 0.61 -27.32
N ALA A 37 1.86 -0.46 -27.97
CA ALA A 37 1.88 -1.77 -27.34
C ALA A 37 3.27 -1.91 -26.70
N PRO A 38 3.39 -2.37 -25.44
CA PRO A 38 4.68 -2.62 -24.86
C PRO A 38 5.38 -3.57 -25.82
N LEU A 39 6.40 -3.06 -26.49
CA LEU A 39 7.31 -3.87 -27.27
C LEU A 39 7.64 -5.05 -26.38
N ASN A 40 7.50 -6.26 -26.92
CA ASN A 40 8.21 -7.44 -26.43
C ASN A 40 9.70 -7.05 -26.34
N ARG A 41 10.09 -6.36 -25.26
CA ARG A 41 11.47 -6.27 -24.83
C ARG A 41 11.74 -7.72 -24.46
N GLY A 42 12.35 -8.47 -25.38
CA GLY A 42 12.77 -9.85 -25.18
C GLY A 42 13.85 -9.93 -24.09
N ILE A 43 13.53 -9.43 -22.90
CA ILE A 43 14.34 -9.41 -21.71
C ILE A 43 14.41 -10.86 -21.31
N ARG A 44 15.60 -11.41 -21.52
CA ARG A 44 15.96 -12.75 -21.08
C ARG A 44 15.98 -12.73 -19.56
N ARG A 45 14.81 -12.95 -18.93
CA ARG A 45 14.65 -13.29 -17.49
C ARG A 45 15.56 -14.45 -17.05
N THR A 46 16.25 -15.09 -17.99
CA THR A 46 17.20 -16.19 -17.80
C THR A 46 18.60 -15.76 -17.40
N MET A 47 18.98 -14.47 -17.48
CA MET A 47 20.34 -14.02 -17.14
C MET A 47 20.47 -13.32 -15.79
N GLU A 48 19.35 -12.92 -15.18
CA GLU A 48 19.34 -12.22 -13.90
C GLU A 48 18.63 -13.08 -12.85
N CYS A 49 19.22 -13.17 -11.66
CA CYS A 49 18.59 -13.85 -10.53
C CYS A 49 17.36 -13.04 -10.08
N PRO A 50 16.18 -13.66 -9.91
CA PRO A 50 15.04 -12.95 -9.35
C PRO A 50 15.33 -12.54 -7.89
N CYS A 51 14.76 -11.41 -7.48
CA CYS A 51 14.79 -10.93 -6.11
C CYS A 51 13.45 -11.25 -5.41
N ALA A 52 13.50 -11.60 -4.13
CA ALA A 52 12.30 -11.78 -3.34
C ALA A 52 11.81 -10.44 -2.77
N VAL A 53 10.66 -9.97 -3.23
CA VAL A 53 9.97 -8.80 -2.72
C VAL A 53 8.97 -9.23 -1.65
N ARG A 54 9.12 -8.70 -0.44
CA ARG A 54 8.20 -8.95 0.68
C ARG A 54 7.17 -7.85 0.75
N LEU A 55 5.90 -8.22 0.74
CA LEU A 55 4.77 -7.31 0.79
C LEU A 55 4.21 -7.25 2.21
N TYR A 56 4.05 -6.05 2.76
CA TYR A 56 3.50 -5.83 4.10
C TYR A 56 2.26 -4.95 4.02
N HIS A 57 1.18 -5.33 4.68
CA HIS A 57 -0.06 -4.56 4.66
C HIS A 57 -0.06 -3.50 5.78
N MET A 58 -0.22 -2.23 5.41
CA MET A 58 -0.42 -1.16 6.38
C MET A 58 -1.90 -0.81 6.48
N VAL A 59 -2.39 -0.78 7.71
CA VAL A 59 -3.76 -0.35 8.00
C VAL A 59 -3.76 1.17 8.21
N GLY A 60 -4.24 1.91 7.23
CA GLY A 60 -4.49 3.36 7.35
C GLY A 60 -3.54 4.26 6.54
N GLN A 61 -3.85 5.56 6.59
CA GLN A 61 -3.12 6.61 5.87
C GLN A 61 -2.34 7.55 6.78
N ASP A 62 -2.38 7.32 8.10
CA ASP A 62 -1.66 8.15 9.06
C ASP A 62 -0.14 7.97 8.92
N ILE A 63 0.58 9.08 8.77
CA ILE A 63 2.03 9.07 8.49
C ILE A 63 2.79 8.56 9.72
N ALA A 64 2.35 8.89 10.93
CA ALA A 64 3.02 8.45 12.15
C ALA A 64 2.90 6.93 12.32
N ALA A 65 1.69 6.39 12.21
CA ALA A 65 1.45 4.95 12.23
C ALA A 65 2.20 4.21 11.12
N ARG A 66 2.28 4.80 9.92
CA ARG A 66 3.07 4.24 8.81
C ARG A 66 4.57 4.19 9.14
N SER A 67 5.11 5.27 9.70
CA SER A 67 6.51 5.36 10.11
C SER A 67 6.84 4.33 11.20
N GLU A 68 5.99 4.21 12.23
CA GLU A 68 6.15 3.22 13.30
C GLU A 68 6.09 1.77 12.80
N TYR A 69 5.14 1.45 11.93
CA TYR A 69 5.05 0.11 11.34
C TYR A 69 6.27 -0.21 10.47
N CYS A 70 6.75 0.76 9.70
CA CYS A 70 7.97 0.61 8.90
C CYS A 70 9.20 0.35 9.77
N SER A 71 9.34 1.09 10.87
CA SER A 71 10.38 0.86 11.87
C SER A 71 10.37 -0.53 12.44
N LEU A 72 9.18 -1.05 12.74
CA LEU A 72 9.01 -2.41 13.25
C LEU A 72 9.48 -3.45 12.22
N VAL A 73 9.09 -3.30 10.95
CA VAL A 73 9.48 -4.22 9.87
C VAL A 73 10.97 -4.13 9.53
N LEU A 74 11.54 -2.93 9.52
CA LEU A 74 12.96 -2.70 9.20
C LEU A 74 13.91 -2.96 10.38
N GLY A 75 13.38 -3.06 11.62
CA GLY A 75 14.20 -3.19 12.82
C GLY A 75 15.05 -1.94 13.10
N ALA A 76 14.60 -0.76 12.67
CA ALA A 76 15.31 0.50 12.80
C ALA A 76 14.41 1.59 13.43
N PRO A 77 14.94 2.48 14.29
CA PRO A 77 14.16 3.53 14.93
C PRO A 77 13.48 4.43 13.89
N SER A 78 12.26 4.88 14.17
CA SER A 78 11.54 5.78 13.26
C SER A 78 12.24 7.13 13.21
N VAL A 79 12.10 7.83 12.08
CA VAL A 79 12.20 9.29 12.08
C VAL A 79 11.01 9.80 12.89
N GLY A 80 11.10 9.70 14.21
CA GLY A 80 10.02 10.09 15.10
C GLY A 80 9.62 11.52 14.78
N ILE A 81 8.32 11.77 14.64
CA ILE A 81 7.80 13.09 14.99
C ILE A 81 8.06 13.13 16.50
N THR A 82 9.17 13.75 16.92
CA THR A 82 9.39 14.06 18.34
C THR A 82 8.10 14.70 18.80
N GLN A 83 7.33 13.96 19.59
CA GLN A 83 6.12 14.45 20.22
C GLN A 83 6.61 15.68 20.98
N ALA A 84 6.26 16.87 20.47
CA ALA A 84 6.73 18.12 21.04
C ALA A 84 6.43 18.04 22.53
N VAL A 85 7.49 18.16 23.32
CA VAL A 85 7.49 18.32 24.77
C VAL A 85 6.16 18.92 25.21
N GLN A 86 5.33 18.17 25.93
CA GLN A 86 4.27 18.82 26.70
C GLN A 86 4.96 19.82 27.64
N PRO A 87 4.69 21.13 27.54
CA PRO A 87 5.22 22.08 28.49
C PRO A 87 4.35 21.96 29.76
N GLY A 88 4.73 21.06 30.66
CA GLY A 88 3.84 20.67 31.75
C GLY A 88 4.51 19.92 32.90
N ALA A 89 5.73 20.27 33.28
CA ALA A 89 6.22 19.98 34.62
C ALA A 89 7.33 20.99 34.99
N SER A 90 6.94 21.97 35.79
CA SER A 90 7.81 22.89 36.50
C SER A 90 8.91 22.17 37.26
N THR A 91 10.15 22.59 37.01
CA THR A 91 11.33 22.36 37.82
C THR A 91 11.10 22.83 39.26
N PRO A 92 11.44 22.05 40.30
CA PRO A 92 11.93 22.60 41.55
C PRO A 92 13.45 22.51 41.62
N ALA A 93 14.01 23.58 42.18
CA ALA A 93 15.41 23.88 42.31
C ALA A 93 16.25 22.82 43.04
N PHE A 94 17.45 22.62 42.52
CA PHE A 94 18.73 22.63 43.24
C PHE A 94 18.68 22.32 44.75
N ARG A 95 19.06 21.09 45.13
CA ARG A 95 19.77 20.84 46.39
C ARG A 95 20.66 19.61 46.29
N ASP A 96 21.92 19.83 46.63
CA ASP A 96 23.02 18.89 46.66
C ASP A 96 22.86 17.71 47.65
N GLN A 97 23.60 16.65 47.31
CA GLN A 97 24.25 15.63 48.15
C GLN A 97 23.62 14.24 48.39
N THR A 98 24.37 13.27 47.84
CA THR A 98 24.86 11.98 48.40
C THR A 98 23.94 10.77 48.52
N ALA A 99 24.39 9.72 47.81
CA ALA A 99 24.43 8.31 48.21
C ALA A 99 23.11 7.61 48.59
N ALA A 100 22.66 6.69 47.74
CA ALA A 100 22.58 5.27 48.04
C ALA A 100 22.00 4.51 46.85
N ALA A 101 22.54 3.31 46.64
CA ALA A 101 22.11 2.35 45.64
C ALA A 101 20.70 1.82 45.90
N ALA A 102 20.15 1.22 44.85
CA ALA A 102 18.96 0.36 44.83
C ALA A 102 17.61 1.07 45.01
N CYS A 103 17.07 1.57 43.89
CA CYS A 103 15.64 1.59 43.68
C CYS A 103 15.33 0.74 42.45
N GLU A 104 14.72 -0.41 42.71
CA GLU A 104 13.91 -1.18 41.77
C GLU A 104 12.85 -0.24 41.17
N GLY A 105 13.20 0.38 40.05
CA GLY A 105 12.28 1.09 39.18
C GLY A 105 12.02 0.18 37.99
N THR A 106 11.05 -0.71 38.13
CA THR A 106 10.51 -1.57 37.08
C THR A 106 9.87 -0.72 35.98
N SER A 107 10.68 -0.01 35.21
CA SER A 107 10.37 0.35 33.84
C SER A 107 11.07 -0.67 32.95
N SER A 108 10.61 -1.92 33.08
CA SER A 108 10.64 -2.81 31.92
C SER A 108 9.82 -2.09 30.86
N LEU A 109 10.52 -1.32 30.01
CA LEU A 109 10.19 -1.23 28.61
C LEU A 109 9.97 -2.68 28.19
N LEU A 110 8.70 -3.09 28.17
CA LEU A 110 8.28 -4.31 27.54
C LEU A 110 8.76 -4.12 26.10
N LEU A 111 9.96 -4.63 25.79
CA LEU A 111 10.28 -5.00 24.43
C LEU A 111 9.12 -5.91 24.06
N PRO A 112 8.22 -5.49 23.16
CA PRO A 112 7.16 -6.38 22.73
C PRO A 112 7.90 -7.61 22.22
N SER A 113 7.52 -8.77 22.79
CA SER A 113 7.93 -10.09 22.28
C SER A 113 7.99 -9.98 20.77
N CYS A 114 9.18 -10.20 20.22
CA CYS A 114 9.55 -9.88 18.84
C CYS A 114 8.82 -10.83 17.89
N ALA A 115 7.49 -10.69 17.81
CA ALA A 115 6.67 -11.28 16.79
C ALA A 115 7.11 -10.59 15.50
N MET A 116 8.04 -11.23 14.80
CA MET A 116 8.46 -10.74 13.50
C MET A 116 7.22 -10.61 12.63
N GLU A 117 6.91 -9.39 12.26
CA GLU A 117 5.77 -9.08 11.42
C GLU A 117 5.89 -9.90 10.13
N GLN A 118 4.85 -10.66 9.81
CA GLN A 118 4.88 -11.56 8.67
C GLN A 118 4.42 -10.84 7.41
N PRO A 119 5.11 -11.00 6.27
CA PRO A 119 4.64 -10.43 5.02
C PRO A 119 3.31 -11.09 4.61
N ILE A 120 2.40 -10.29 4.08
CA ILE A 120 1.13 -10.78 3.51
C ILE A 120 1.34 -11.62 2.26
N ALA A 121 2.45 -11.41 1.56
CA ALA A 121 2.86 -12.15 0.39
C ALA A 121 4.36 -11.96 0.12
N VAL A 122 4.97 -12.93 -0.54
CA VAL A 122 6.33 -12.84 -1.06
C VAL A 122 6.27 -13.13 -2.55
N GLN A 123 6.78 -12.21 -3.36
CA GLN A 123 6.78 -12.31 -4.82
C GLN A 123 8.22 -12.32 -5.33
N LEU A 124 8.51 -13.20 -6.29
CA LEU A 124 9.74 -13.11 -7.07
C LEU A 124 9.58 -12.00 -8.12
N ALA A 125 10.46 -11.00 -8.06
CA ALA A 125 10.54 -9.91 -9.00
C ALA A 125 11.82 -10.01 -9.83
N TRP A 126 11.69 -9.69 -11.11
CA TRP A 126 12.77 -9.50 -12.07
C TRP A 126 12.94 -8.01 -12.35
N ALA A 127 13.99 -7.63 -13.07
CA ALA A 127 14.15 -6.25 -13.53
C ALA A 127 12.93 -5.79 -14.35
N ASP A 128 12.28 -6.64 -15.14
CA ASP A 128 11.10 -6.25 -15.91
C ASP A 128 9.78 -6.34 -15.13
N THR A 129 9.79 -6.71 -13.84
CA THR A 129 8.57 -6.78 -13.05
C THR A 129 7.94 -5.40 -12.92
N THR A 130 6.69 -5.32 -13.35
CA THR A 130 5.91 -4.09 -13.38
C THR A 130 5.28 -3.80 -12.03
N VAL A 131 5.04 -2.53 -11.78
CA VAL A 131 4.24 -2.05 -10.66
C VAL A 131 2.87 -2.75 -10.61
N TRP A 132 2.24 -2.98 -11.75
CA TRP A 132 0.96 -3.69 -11.83
C TRP A 132 1.04 -5.11 -11.29
N GLU A 133 2.08 -5.86 -11.64
CA GLU A 133 2.25 -7.23 -11.16
C GLU A 133 2.38 -7.26 -9.63
N VAL A 134 3.14 -6.33 -9.05
CA VAL A 134 3.27 -6.21 -7.58
C VAL A 134 1.96 -5.81 -6.93
N ALA A 135 1.30 -4.78 -7.46
CA ALA A 135 0.02 -4.30 -6.94
C ALA A 135 -1.06 -5.37 -7.02
N LEU A 136 -1.09 -6.18 -8.08
CA LEU A 136 -2.04 -7.27 -8.26
C LEU A 136 -1.83 -8.37 -7.22
N THR A 137 -0.58 -8.78 -6.97
CA THR A 137 -0.26 -9.77 -5.93
C THR A 137 -0.65 -9.24 -4.55
N ALA A 138 -0.35 -7.98 -4.24
CA ALA A 138 -0.74 -7.38 -2.97
C ALA A 138 -2.27 -7.32 -2.83
N LEU A 139 -2.96 -6.87 -3.87
CA LEU A 139 -4.41 -6.76 -3.90
C LEU A 139 -5.09 -8.10 -3.70
N GLN A 140 -4.60 -9.17 -4.32
CA GLN A 140 -5.11 -10.52 -4.10
C GLN A 140 -5.01 -10.96 -2.64
N ALA A 141 -3.94 -10.57 -1.92
CA ALA A 141 -3.76 -10.91 -0.53
C ALA A 141 -4.68 -10.10 0.42
N VAL A 142 -4.96 -8.83 0.11
CA VAL A 142 -5.69 -7.93 1.03
C VAL A 142 -7.14 -7.62 0.63
N ARG A 143 -7.59 -8.09 -0.54
CA ARG A 143 -8.91 -7.72 -1.10
C ARG A 143 -10.07 -8.02 -0.16
N SER A 144 -10.10 -9.21 0.46
CA SER A 144 -11.18 -9.59 1.37
C SER A 144 -11.27 -8.66 2.58
N GLN A 145 -10.13 -8.20 3.10
CA GLN A 145 -10.04 -7.23 4.19
C GLN A 145 -10.49 -5.84 3.73
N ALA A 146 -10.08 -5.41 2.53
CA ALA A 146 -10.52 -4.15 1.93
C ALA A 146 -12.05 -4.13 1.67
N ASP A 147 -12.62 -5.26 1.25
CA ASP A 147 -14.06 -5.41 1.07
C ASP A 147 -14.80 -5.38 2.42
N ALA A 148 -14.30 -6.07 3.44
CA ALA A 148 -14.90 -6.10 4.77
C ALA A 148 -14.88 -4.71 5.44
N THR A 149 -13.78 -3.97 5.33
CA THR A 149 -13.63 -2.61 5.86
C THR A 149 -14.59 -1.65 5.16
N PHE A 150 -14.67 -1.69 3.82
CA PHE A 150 -15.61 -0.89 3.05
C PHE A 150 -17.07 -1.14 3.44
N GLU A 151 -17.46 -2.41 3.61
CA GLU A 151 -18.82 -2.76 4.03
C GLU A 151 -19.12 -2.32 5.47
N ALA A 152 -18.15 -2.43 6.38
CA ALA A 152 -18.28 -1.94 7.74
C ALA A 152 -18.47 -0.41 7.77
N ASP A 153 -17.70 0.33 6.97
CA ASP A 153 -17.79 1.77 6.85
C ASP A 153 -19.10 2.21 6.19
N ARG A 154 -19.55 1.51 5.14
CA ARG A 154 -20.85 1.73 4.50
C ARG A 154 -21.99 1.57 5.50
N LYS A 155 -21.99 0.50 6.30
CA LYS A 155 -22.98 0.26 7.36
C LYS A 155 -22.93 1.33 8.45
N ARG A 156 -21.73 1.76 8.85
CA ARG A 156 -21.54 2.84 9.83
C ARG A 156 -22.11 4.17 9.31
N ALA A 157 -21.83 4.51 8.06
CA ALA A 157 -22.35 5.72 7.42
C ALA A 157 -23.88 5.70 7.33
N MET A 158 -24.48 4.56 6.94
CA MET A 158 -25.95 4.41 6.92
C MET A 158 -26.57 4.63 8.31
N ARG A 159 -26.00 4.05 9.37
CA ARG A 159 -26.47 4.25 10.75
C ARG A 159 -26.42 5.71 11.20
N GLN A 160 -25.38 6.45 10.80
CA GLN A 160 -25.24 7.87 11.12
C GLN A 160 -26.30 8.72 10.42
N VAL A 161 -26.67 8.38 9.18
CA VAL A 161 -27.75 9.05 8.46
C VAL A 161 -29.09 8.78 9.15
N THR A 162 -29.44 7.52 9.40
CA THR A 162 -30.70 7.15 10.05
C THR A 162 -30.83 7.74 11.45
N GLY A 163 -29.76 7.65 12.27
CA GLY A 163 -29.76 8.19 13.63
C GLY A 163 -29.89 9.72 13.69
N ARG A 164 -29.45 10.43 12.65
CA ARG A 164 -29.62 11.88 12.55
C ARG A 164 -31.05 12.28 12.18
N THR A 165 -31.77 11.46 11.41
CA THR A 165 -33.17 11.72 11.06
C THR A 165 -34.11 11.45 12.23
N THR A 166 -33.77 10.53 13.14
CA THR A 166 -34.61 10.22 14.32
C THR A 166 -34.39 11.16 15.52
N ALA A 167 -33.32 11.97 15.53
CA ALA A 167 -32.95 12.82 16.66
C ALA A 167 -33.66 14.20 16.70
N LEU A 168 -34.55 14.51 15.74
CA LEU A 168 -35.32 15.76 15.67
C LEU A 168 -36.83 15.51 15.93
N ALA A 169 -37.16 14.82 17.02
CA ALA A 169 -38.51 14.91 17.60
C ALA A 169 -38.56 14.56 19.10
N PRO A 170 -38.10 15.44 20.02
CA PRO A 170 -38.56 15.39 21.40
C PRO A 170 -39.34 16.66 21.73
N ALA A 171 -40.56 16.80 21.20
CA ALA A 171 -41.50 17.83 21.68
C ALA A 171 -42.97 17.52 21.37
N ALA A 172 -43.43 16.27 21.49
CA ALA A 172 -44.87 15.97 21.64
C ALA A 172 -45.13 14.49 21.98
N GLN A 173 -44.70 14.02 23.14
CA GLN A 173 -45.30 12.82 23.74
C GLN A 173 -45.73 13.13 25.17
N SER A 174 -46.77 13.97 25.26
CA SER A 174 -47.66 13.92 26.41
C SER A 174 -48.62 12.74 26.22
N ARG A 175 -48.61 11.84 27.21
CA ARG A 175 -49.77 11.06 27.68
C ARG A 175 -50.73 10.50 26.62
N ARG A 176 -50.59 9.21 26.33
CA ARG A 176 -51.67 8.18 26.26
C ARG A 176 -50.98 6.84 26.04
N ARG A 177 -50.71 6.08 27.12
CA ARG A 177 -51.47 4.89 27.55
C ARG A 177 -51.82 3.92 26.41
N GLN A 178 -51.26 2.72 26.55
CA GLN A 178 -51.83 1.39 26.27
C GLN A 178 -52.76 1.27 25.08
N LYS A 179 -52.41 0.38 24.13
CA LYS A 179 -53.24 -0.76 23.68
C LYS A 179 -52.70 -1.33 22.33
N ASP A 180 -52.69 -2.66 22.23
CA ASP A 180 -52.39 -3.54 21.08
C ASP A 180 -50.88 -3.62 20.68
N GLU A 181 -50.13 -4.71 20.77
CA GLU A 181 -50.41 -6.12 20.40
C GLU A 181 -51.26 -6.24 19.14
N GLU A 182 -50.67 -5.92 18.00
CA GLU A 182 -50.59 -6.84 16.86
C GLU A 182 -49.78 -6.22 15.71
N ASP A 183 -49.23 -7.15 14.95
CA ASP A 183 -48.93 -7.06 13.54
C ASP A 183 -47.50 -6.71 13.11
N GLY A 184 -46.93 -7.71 12.44
CA GLY A 184 -45.59 -7.70 11.93
C GLY A 184 -45.49 -6.75 10.75
N THR A 185 -44.54 -5.85 10.81
CA THR A 185 -44.03 -5.26 9.59
C THR A 185 -42.52 -5.33 9.63
N HIS A 186 -42.06 -6.56 9.43
CA HIS A 186 -40.74 -6.84 8.88
C HIS A 186 -40.78 -6.29 7.44
N SER A 187 -40.75 -4.96 7.26
CA SER A 187 -40.60 -4.33 5.95
C SER A 187 -39.17 -4.59 5.48
N LYS A 188 -38.98 -5.81 4.96
CA LYS A 188 -38.01 -6.08 3.93
C LYS A 188 -38.51 -5.35 2.68
N ASP A 189 -38.40 -4.04 2.70
CA ASP A 189 -38.17 -3.31 1.47
C ASP A 189 -36.72 -3.65 1.07
N ASP A 190 -36.54 -4.92 0.66
CA ASP A 190 -35.52 -5.31 -0.28
C ASP A 190 -35.97 -4.65 -1.59
N GLU A 191 -35.80 -3.32 -1.67
CA GLU A 191 -35.77 -2.62 -2.95
C GLU A 191 -34.75 -3.39 -3.76
N GLU A 192 -35.25 -4.18 -4.71
CA GLU A 192 -34.48 -4.98 -5.64
C GLU A 192 -33.72 -3.98 -6.52
N GLU A 193 -32.62 -3.46 -5.96
CA GLU A 193 -31.73 -2.50 -6.57
C GLU A 193 -31.32 -3.12 -7.89
N ALA A 194 -31.82 -2.54 -8.99
CA ALA A 194 -31.68 -3.13 -10.31
C ALA A 194 -30.22 -3.56 -10.51
N PRO A 195 -29.92 -4.79 -10.97
CA PRO A 195 -28.55 -5.34 -10.99
C PRO A 195 -27.50 -4.45 -11.69
N TYR A 196 -27.96 -3.51 -12.52
CA TYR A 196 -27.15 -2.60 -13.32
C TYR A 196 -26.93 -1.21 -12.71
N SER A 197 -27.52 -0.88 -11.56
CA SER A 197 -27.34 0.44 -10.91
C SER A 197 -26.20 0.48 -9.89
N THR A 198 -25.72 -0.68 -9.43
CA THR A 198 -24.60 -0.71 -8.47
C THR A 198 -23.27 -0.50 -9.19
N PRO A 199 -22.50 0.56 -8.88
CA PRO A 199 -21.21 0.77 -9.50
C PRO A 199 -20.25 -0.38 -9.16
N LEU A 200 -19.55 -0.86 -10.18
CA LEU A 200 -18.56 -1.93 -10.03
C LEU A 200 -17.45 -1.52 -9.05
N PRO A 201 -17.00 -2.44 -8.17
CA PRO A 201 -15.95 -2.15 -7.20
C PRO A 201 -14.68 -1.57 -7.84
N ARG A 202 -14.13 -0.54 -7.18
CA ARG A 202 -12.85 0.07 -7.53
C ARG A 202 -11.90 -0.08 -6.36
N TYR A 203 -10.64 -0.28 -6.66
CA TYR A 203 -9.59 -0.43 -5.65
C TYR A 203 -8.46 0.55 -5.95
N GLU A 204 -7.89 1.10 -4.90
CA GLU A 204 -6.70 1.93 -4.96
C GLU A 204 -5.62 1.26 -4.11
N VAL A 205 -4.53 0.89 -4.78
CA VAL A 205 -3.40 0.20 -4.16
C VAL A 205 -2.22 1.17 -4.15
N GLU A 206 -1.85 1.66 -2.98
CA GLU A 206 -0.67 2.48 -2.78
C GLU A 206 0.51 1.59 -2.42
N LEU A 207 1.58 1.66 -3.19
CA LEU A 207 2.84 0.99 -2.91
C LEU A 207 3.81 2.00 -2.32
N LEU A 208 4.43 1.63 -1.20
CA LEU A 208 5.47 2.40 -0.53
C LEU A 208 6.69 1.50 -0.28
N THR A 209 7.87 2.10 -0.18
CA THR A 209 9.10 1.38 0.19
C THR A 209 9.60 1.89 1.52
N GLY A 210 10.12 0.99 2.35
CA GLY A 210 10.86 1.36 3.54
C GLY A 210 12.33 1.59 3.20
N THR A 211 12.94 2.61 3.78
CA THR A 211 14.38 2.85 3.67
C THR A 211 14.95 3.17 5.03
N VAL A 212 16.21 2.78 5.26
CA VAL A 212 16.96 3.15 6.46
C VAL A 212 18.00 4.19 6.05
N SER A 213 17.97 5.36 6.70
CA SER A 213 18.91 6.44 6.44
C SER A 213 20.33 6.08 6.95
N PRO A 214 21.38 6.79 6.52
CA PRO A 214 22.73 6.60 7.05
C PRO A 214 22.83 6.77 8.58
N GLU A 215 21.93 7.56 9.17
CA GLU A 215 21.80 7.74 10.62
C GLU A 215 21.06 6.58 11.32
N GLY A 216 20.71 5.53 10.57
CA GLY A 216 20.00 4.36 11.07
C GLY A 216 18.51 4.58 11.31
N ARG A 217 17.88 5.59 10.69
CA ARG A 217 16.45 5.86 10.89
C ARG A 217 15.60 5.30 9.76
N ALA A 218 14.55 4.56 10.12
CA ALA A 218 13.55 4.07 9.19
C ALA A 218 12.63 5.19 8.71
N SER A 219 12.35 5.21 7.41
CA SER A 219 11.40 6.10 6.76
C SER A 219 10.64 5.37 5.66
N VAL A 220 9.44 5.86 5.35
CA VAL A 220 8.60 5.32 4.27
C VAL A 220 8.55 6.33 3.13
N LEU A 221 8.77 5.86 1.90
CA LEU A 221 8.68 6.66 0.68
C LEU A 221 7.58 6.10 -0.24
N PRO A 222 6.66 6.92 -0.77
CA PRO A 222 5.68 6.46 -1.74
C PRO A 222 6.36 6.09 -3.06
N LEU A 223 6.05 4.92 -3.61
CA LEU A 223 6.50 4.49 -4.93
C LEU A 223 5.50 4.91 -6.00
N CYS A 224 4.25 4.50 -5.85
CA CYS A 224 3.19 4.73 -6.82
C CYS A 224 1.82 4.32 -6.28
N THR A 225 0.77 4.79 -6.94
CA THR A 225 -0.61 4.36 -6.69
C THR A 225 -1.21 3.73 -7.93
N VAL A 226 -1.79 2.54 -7.78
CA VAL A 226 -2.43 1.78 -8.85
C VAL A 226 -3.93 1.73 -8.60
N HIS A 227 -4.70 2.29 -9.53
CA HIS A 227 -6.15 2.20 -9.49
C HIS A 227 -6.63 1.02 -10.32
N CYS A 228 -7.48 0.20 -9.73
CA CYS A 228 -8.03 -1.02 -10.34
C CYS A 228 -9.56 -0.92 -10.37
N ARG A 229 -10.18 -1.52 -11.38
CA ARG A 229 -11.65 -1.69 -11.40
C ARG A 229 -12.02 -3.13 -11.69
N GLN A 230 -13.09 -3.59 -11.06
CA GLN A 230 -13.77 -4.80 -11.47
C GLN A 230 -14.49 -4.54 -12.80
N VAL A 231 -14.38 -5.48 -13.72
CA VAL A 231 -14.95 -5.35 -15.08
C VAL A 231 -16.26 -6.10 -15.21
N VAL A 232 -16.40 -7.19 -14.47
CA VAL A 232 -17.55 -8.11 -14.55
C VAL A 232 -18.07 -8.34 -13.14
N HIS A 233 -19.38 -8.15 -12.92
CA HIS A 233 -20.02 -8.44 -11.64
C HIS A 233 -19.78 -9.90 -11.23
N CYS A 234 -19.58 -10.13 -9.94
CA CYS A 234 -19.31 -11.44 -9.36
C CYS A 234 -18.04 -12.15 -9.89
N HIS A 235 -17.24 -11.51 -10.75
CA HIS A 235 -15.96 -12.05 -11.21
C HIS A 235 -14.79 -11.41 -10.47
N PRO A 236 -13.78 -12.17 -10.01
CA PRO A 236 -12.61 -11.60 -9.33
C PRO A 236 -11.69 -10.77 -10.23
N ALA A 237 -11.93 -10.69 -11.54
CA ALA A 237 -11.00 -10.06 -12.48
C ALA A 237 -10.98 -8.53 -12.30
N LEU A 238 -9.77 -8.00 -12.13
CA LEU A 238 -9.50 -6.58 -11.96
C LEU A 238 -8.60 -6.10 -13.10
N LEU A 239 -8.92 -4.94 -13.67
CA LEU A 239 -8.07 -4.29 -14.65
C LEU A 239 -7.51 -2.99 -14.08
N PRO A 240 -6.23 -2.70 -14.33
CA PRO A 240 -5.67 -1.40 -14.00
C PRO A 240 -6.37 -0.33 -14.85
N THR A 241 -6.62 0.81 -14.22
CA THR A 241 -7.22 1.98 -14.86
C THR A 241 -6.16 3.03 -15.08
N ARG A 242 -6.03 3.49 -16.32
CA ARG A 242 -5.04 4.52 -16.68
C ARG A 242 -5.55 5.89 -16.20
N ARG A 243 -4.83 6.54 -15.29
CA ARG A 243 -5.11 7.94 -14.89
C ARG A 243 -3.90 8.84 -15.12
N GLY A 244 -4.19 10.10 -15.43
CA GLY A 244 -3.29 11.03 -16.12
C GLY A 244 -2.29 11.81 -15.25
N SER A 245 -1.88 11.33 -14.08
CA SER A 245 -1.01 12.14 -13.20
C SER A 245 0.02 11.37 -12.36
N GLY A 246 0.45 10.18 -12.77
CA GLY A 246 1.43 9.40 -12.00
C GLY A 246 2.25 8.40 -12.81
N VAL A 247 2.92 7.51 -12.09
CA VAL A 247 3.64 6.33 -12.60
C VAL A 247 2.67 5.44 -13.40
N ASP A 248 3.05 5.03 -14.61
CA ASP A 248 2.24 4.10 -15.40
C ASP A 248 2.26 2.73 -14.72
N TYR A 249 1.14 2.01 -14.69
CA TYR A 249 1.09 0.68 -14.06
C TYR A 249 2.02 -0.33 -14.77
N ASN A 250 2.43 -0.06 -16.01
CA ASN A 250 3.43 -0.84 -16.74
C ASN A 250 4.88 -0.41 -16.46
N THR A 251 5.11 0.63 -15.67
CA THR A 251 6.46 1.01 -15.24
C THR A 251 7.08 -0.13 -14.46
N ALA A 252 8.32 -0.47 -14.79
CA ALA A 252 9.05 -1.52 -14.11
C ALA A 252 9.57 -1.01 -12.75
N LEU A 253 9.68 -1.89 -11.76
CA LEU A 253 10.07 -1.50 -10.40
C LEU A 253 11.43 -0.79 -10.33
N TYR A 254 12.41 -1.21 -11.14
CA TYR A 254 13.74 -0.57 -11.17
C TYR A 254 13.72 0.85 -11.75
N GLU A 255 12.65 1.25 -12.44
CA GLU A 255 12.46 2.61 -12.94
C GLU A 255 11.96 3.55 -11.82
N LEU A 256 11.61 3.01 -10.64
CA LEU A 256 11.19 3.74 -9.44
C LEU A 256 12.35 3.89 -8.44
N PRO A 257 12.25 4.81 -7.45
CA PRO A 257 13.20 4.90 -6.34
C PRO A 257 13.03 3.73 -5.35
N TYR A 258 13.16 2.50 -5.86
CA TYR A 258 13.04 1.25 -5.13
C TYR A 258 14.34 0.46 -5.28
N ASN A 259 14.94 0.03 -4.17
CA ASN A 259 16.06 -0.89 -4.23
C ASN A 259 15.54 -2.32 -4.17
N LEU A 260 16.04 -3.18 -5.05
CA LEU A 260 15.65 -4.58 -5.09
C LEU A 260 15.93 -5.27 -3.75
N GLY A 261 14.89 -5.84 -3.15
CA GLY A 261 14.96 -6.56 -1.87
C GLY A 261 14.46 -5.74 -0.69
N ASP A 262 14.26 -4.43 -0.84
CA ASP A 262 13.62 -3.60 0.18
C ASP A 262 12.16 -4.06 0.37
N PRO A 263 11.63 -4.03 1.61
CA PRO A 263 10.24 -4.37 1.85
C PRO A 263 9.31 -3.35 1.18
N VAL A 264 8.27 -3.86 0.52
CA VAL A 264 7.22 -3.03 -0.06
C VAL A 264 6.03 -3.04 0.90
N PHE A 265 5.66 -1.85 1.35
CA PHE A 265 4.48 -1.62 2.15
C PHE A 265 3.31 -1.30 1.22
N VAL A 266 2.14 -1.83 1.54
CA VAL A 266 0.96 -1.72 0.70
C VAL A 266 -0.20 -1.22 1.52
N THR A 267 -0.93 -0.26 0.98
CA THR A 267 -2.28 0.05 1.46
C THR A 267 -3.26 -0.20 0.33
N CYS A 268 -4.41 -0.75 0.67
CA CYS A 268 -5.46 -1.02 -0.31
C CYS A 268 -6.78 -0.47 0.22
N THR A 269 -7.39 0.43 -0.54
CA THR A 269 -8.71 0.98 -0.23
C THR A 269 -9.69 0.65 -1.33
N ARG A 270 -10.90 0.22 -0.95
CA ARG A 270 -12.00 0.08 -1.88
C ARG A 270 -12.74 1.40 -1.99
N THR A 271 -12.97 1.85 -3.21
CA THR A 271 -13.66 3.10 -3.56
C THR A 271 -14.96 2.80 -4.31
N ARG A 272 -15.83 3.82 -4.39
CA ARG A 272 -17.12 3.78 -5.11
C ARG A 272 -16.97 4.01 -6.61
#